data_AF-A0A2E6AJQ5-F1
#
_entry.id   AF-A0A2E6AJQ5-F1
#
_cell.length_a   1.000
_cell.length_b   1.000
_cell.length_c   1.000
_cell.angle_alpha   90.00
_cell.angle_beta   90.00
_cell.angle_gamma   90.00
#
_symmetry.space_group_name_H-M   'P 1'
#
loop_
_entity.id
_entity.type
_entity.pdbx_description
1 polymer ?
#
loop_
_entity_poly.entity_id
_entity_poly.type
_entity_poly.pdbx_seq_one_letter_code
_entity_poly.pdbx_strand_id
1 'polypeptide(L)'
;KKHPDQFFVVGMLAPSGTPNDRAVFVNMEGFYLLDGHAKPVDNESGGQRQMTKEEFEAAVAAASSQQLNAEEEPRPAHEVKTTPLPVEQREVTALLVKTSPIITRGLSNTINEGNQAQAVFPVGEITALFNRIVTPFQRLLLCLTAMICIVSGISILVSIYNSMNDRKREIAIMRSLGAGRRAVMAIVLLEAVLLAIGGGLLGWAGGHFMIVGASPWIEAETGVTIGLLDAAPGVNIMEFIAPNSNRSLRISSEWILIPGLIILAIIVGFLPALAAYKTDVAEALSANP
;
A
#
# COMPACT_ATOMS: atom_id res chain seq x y z
N LYS A 1 1.16 23.42 -26.14
CA LYS A 1 1.35 24.86 -26.47
C LYS A 1 2.48 25.39 -25.59
N LYS A 2 3.46 26.11 -26.14
CA LYS A 2 4.41 26.88 -25.32
C LYS A 2 3.73 28.22 -25.04
N HIS A 3 3.55 28.57 -23.77
CA HIS A 3 3.07 29.90 -23.39
C HIS A 3 4.25 30.89 -23.46
N PRO A 4 4.04 32.11 -23.98
CA PRO A 4 5.07 33.15 -23.99
C PRO A 4 5.34 33.68 -22.57
N ASP A 5 4.37 33.54 -21.67
CA ASP A 5 4.41 34.02 -20.30
C ASP A 5 5.37 33.17 -19.44
N GLN A 6 6.24 33.84 -18.68
CA GLN A 6 7.25 33.22 -17.85
C GLN A 6 6.85 33.25 -16.37
N PHE A 7 6.99 32.12 -15.68
CA PHE A 7 6.89 32.05 -14.22
C PHE A 7 8.27 32.18 -13.57
N PHE A 8 8.35 32.94 -12.48
CA PHE A 8 9.54 33.03 -11.64
C PHE A 8 9.45 32.06 -10.46
N VAL A 9 10.53 31.34 -10.20
CA VAL A 9 10.62 30.46 -9.02
C VAL A 9 10.85 31.33 -7.79
N VAL A 10 9.86 31.37 -6.89
CA VAL A 10 9.91 32.18 -5.65
C VAL A 10 10.57 31.46 -4.47
N GLY A 11 10.76 30.15 -4.58
CA GLY A 11 11.41 29.34 -3.55
C GLY A 11 11.37 27.85 -3.88
N MET A 12 12.24 27.09 -3.20
CA MET A 12 12.23 25.64 -3.20
C MET A 12 11.92 25.16 -1.79
N LEU A 13 10.94 24.27 -1.66
CA LEU A 13 10.58 23.66 -0.38
C LEU A 13 11.67 22.68 0.07
N ALA A 14 11.80 22.49 1.38
CA ALA A 14 12.66 21.44 1.93
C ALA A 14 12.13 20.05 1.53
N PRO A 15 13.01 19.06 1.31
CA PRO A 15 12.59 17.71 0.96
C PRO A 15 11.73 17.11 2.07
N SER A 16 10.60 16.53 1.68
CA SER A 16 9.61 15.93 2.58
C SER A 16 9.56 14.41 2.50
N GLY A 17 10.19 13.79 1.49
CA GLY A 17 10.08 12.36 1.21
C GLY A 17 8.70 11.94 0.69
N THR A 18 7.85 12.91 0.34
CA THR A 18 6.49 12.67 -0.17
C THR A 18 6.43 12.99 -1.67
N PRO A 19 5.36 12.59 -2.38
CA PRO A 19 5.18 12.97 -3.78
C PRO A 19 5.24 14.49 -4.05
N ASN A 20 5.05 15.33 -3.03
CA ASN A 20 5.19 16.80 -3.15
C ASN A 20 6.60 17.25 -3.56
N ASP A 21 7.63 16.44 -3.30
CA ASP A 21 9.02 16.76 -3.68
C ASP A 21 9.22 16.77 -5.20
N ARG A 22 8.27 16.21 -5.95
CA ARG A 22 8.25 16.18 -7.41
C ARG A 22 7.18 17.10 -8.01
N ALA A 23 6.55 17.94 -7.19
CA ALA A 23 5.49 18.84 -7.61
C ALA A 23 5.99 20.27 -7.84
N VAL A 24 5.38 20.96 -8.80
CA VAL A 24 5.55 22.41 -8.99
C VAL A 24 4.25 23.08 -8.59
N PHE A 25 4.31 23.97 -7.61
CA PHE A 25 3.15 24.73 -7.13
C PHE A 25 3.09 26.07 -7.83
N VAL A 26 1.92 26.40 -8.38
CA VAL A 26 1.69 27.66 -9.09
C VAL A 26 0.50 28.37 -8.44
N ASN A 27 0.57 29.70 -8.39
CA ASN A 27 -0.55 30.53 -7.97
C ASN A 27 -1.70 30.40 -9.00
N MET A 28 -2.93 30.16 -8.51
CA MET A 28 -4.14 30.06 -9.34
C MET A 28 -4.39 31.30 -10.21
N GLU A 29 -4.17 32.51 -9.69
CA GLU A 29 -4.31 33.76 -10.44
C GLU A 29 -3.30 33.82 -11.59
N GLY A 30 -2.07 33.38 -11.34
CA GLY A 30 -1.05 33.27 -12.40
C GLY A 30 -1.45 32.28 -13.48
N PHE A 31 -2.15 31.20 -13.14
CA PHE A 31 -2.69 30.26 -14.12
C PHE A 31 -3.83 30.87 -14.94
N TYR A 32 -4.79 31.56 -14.33
CA TYR A 32 -5.92 32.14 -15.04
C TYR A 32 -5.53 33.26 -16.02
N LEU A 33 -4.50 34.01 -15.68
CA LEU A 33 -4.00 35.09 -16.53
C LEU A 33 -3.17 34.60 -17.73
N LEU A 34 -2.85 33.30 -17.80
CA LEU A 34 -2.22 32.73 -18.98
C LEU A 34 -3.17 32.78 -20.17
N ASP A 35 -2.61 33.15 -21.33
CA ASP A 35 -3.39 33.21 -22.57
C ASP A 35 -4.06 31.86 -22.89
N GLY A 36 -5.37 31.89 -23.09
CA GLY A 36 -6.21 30.73 -23.39
C GLY A 36 -6.68 29.88 -22.20
N HIS A 37 -6.47 30.32 -20.95
CA HIS A 37 -6.91 29.60 -19.73
C HIS A 37 -8.07 30.26 -18.98
N ALA A 38 -8.52 31.44 -19.42
CA ALA A 38 -9.76 32.04 -18.94
C ALA A 38 -10.98 31.40 -19.61
N LYS A 39 -12.04 31.13 -18.85
CA LYS A 39 -13.31 30.63 -19.41
C LYS A 39 -13.90 31.72 -20.32
N PRO A 40 -14.26 31.40 -21.59
CA PRO A 40 -15.03 32.30 -22.43
C PRO A 40 -16.37 32.64 -21.77
N VAL A 41 -16.72 33.92 -21.70
CA VAL A 41 -18.05 34.35 -21.25
C VAL A 41 -18.95 34.40 -22.48
N ASP A 42 -19.98 33.57 -22.51
CA ASP A 42 -21.00 33.61 -23.56
C ASP A 42 -21.84 34.87 -23.37
N ASN A 43 -21.61 35.90 -24.20
CA ASN A 43 -22.40 37.12 -24.24
C ASN A 43 -23.77 36.88 -24.90
N GLU A 44 -24.60 35.97 -24.37
CA GLU A 44 -25.96 35.72 -24.91
C GLU A 44 -27.07 36.44 -24.11
N SER A 45 -26.74 37.28 -23.14
CA SER A 45 -27.72 38.03 -22.34
C SER A 45 -27.63 39.56 -22.45
N GLY A 46 -27.07 40.07 -23.55
CA GLY A 46 -27.08 41.50 -23.88
C GLY A 46 -27.47 41.70 -25.33
N GLY A 47 -28.62 42.31 -25.60
CA GLY A 47 -29.13 42.54 -26.95
C GLY A 47 -28.06 43.15 -27.86
N GLN A 48 -27.65 42.41 -28.90
CA GLN A 48 -26.64 42.85 -29.85
C GLN A 48 -27.19 44.04 -30.65
N ARG A 49 -26.74 45.25 -30.31
CA ARG A 49 -26.77 46.36 -31.26
C ARG A 49 -25.62 46.13 -32.24
N GLN A 50 -25.95 45.75 -33.46
CA GLN A 50 -25.00 45.55 -34.54
C GLN A 50 -24.31 46.90 -34.84
N MET A 51 -22.99 46.98 -34.63
CA MET A 51 -22.19 48.16 -34.98
C MET A 51 -22.32 48.42 -36.47
N THR A 52 -22.54 49.68 -36.84
CA THR A 52 -22.59 50.08 -38.23
C THR A 52 -21.17 50.08 -38.82
N LYS A 53 -21.07 49.89 -40.14
CA LYS A 53 -19.78 49.79 -40.84
C LYS A 53 -18.90 51.04 -40.64
N GLU A 54 -19.52 52.20 -40.49
CA GLU A 54 -18.87 53.49 -40.22
C GLU A 54 -18.28 53.56 -38.80
N GLU A 55 -18.99 53.01 -37.80
CA GLU A 55 -18.48 52.93 -36.41
C GLU A 55 -17.28 51.96 -36.32
N PHE A 56 -17.29 50.88 -37.11
CA PHE A 56 -16.18 49.93 -37.18
C PHE A 56 -14.94 50.55 -37.84
N GLU A 57 -15.11 51.26 -38.96
CA GLU A 57 -14.00 51.93 -39.65
C GLU A 57 -13.39 53.06 -38.79
N ALA A 58 -14.22 53.80 -38.04
CA ALA A 58 -13.74 54.82 -37.09
C ALA A 58 -12.95 54.21 -35.91
N ALA A 59 -13.41 53.07 -35.38
CA ALA A 59 -12.72 52.37 -34.29
C ALA A 59 -11.37 51.78 -34.74
N VAL A 60 -11.30 51.26 -35.97
CA VAL A 60 -10.06 50.74 -36.56
C VAL A 60 -9.05 51.86 -36.83
N ALA A 61 -9.51 53.03 -37.29
CA ALA A 61 -8.65 54.21 -37.46
C ALA A 61 -8.10 54.74 -36.12
N ALA A 62 -8.89 54.71 -35.06
CA ALA A 62 -8.46 55.09 -33.71
C ALA A 62 -7.47 54.09 -33.09
N ALA A 63 -7.67 52.78 -33.34
CA ALA A 63 -6.75 51.74 -32.86
C ALA A 63 -5.40 51.76 -33.57
N SER A 64 -5.40 52.01 -34.89
CA SER A 64 -4.18 52.02 -35.71
C SER A 64 -3.23 53.18 -35.37
N SER A 65 -3.73 54.25 -34.76
CA SER A 65 -2.93 55.41 -34.34
C SER A 65 -2.29 55.27 -32.94
N GLN A 66 -2.77 54.35 -32.09
CA GLN A 66 -2.20 54.13 -30.75
C GLN A 66 -1.10 53.04 -30.69
N GLN A 67 -0.95 52.22 -31.73
CA GLN A 67 -0.08 51.04 -31.70
C GLN A 67 1.36 51.25 -32.20
N LEU A 68 1.76 52.46 -32.59
CA LEU A 68 3.06 52.71 -33.22
C LEU A 68 4.17 53.24 -32.28
N ASN A 69 3.92 53.47 -30.98
CA ASN A 69 4.94 54.05 -30.08
C ASN A 69 4.96 53.40 -28.68
N ALA A 70 5.20 52.09 -28.59
CA ALA A 70 5.57 51.48 -27.31
C ALA A 70 6.50 50.27 -27.52
N GLU A 71 7.80 50.54 -27.68
CA GLU A 71 8.82 49.57 -27.29
C GLU A 71 8.75 49.42 -25.77
N GLU A 72 8.17 48.31 -25.31
CA GLU A 72 7.98 48.04 -23.90
C GLU A 72 9.29 47.46 -23.32
N GLU A 73 10.07 48.30 -22.63
CA GLU A 73 11.20 47.85 -21.83
C GLU A 73 10.75 46.78 -20.79
N PRO A 74 11.57 45.77 -20.50
CA PRO A 74 11.23 44.72 -19.54
C PRO A 74 11.19 45.31 -18.13
N ARG A 75 9.98 45.58 -17.63
CA ARG A 75 9.77 46.09 -16.27
C ARG A 75 10.16 45.02 -15.22
N PRO A 76 10.77 45.42 -14.08
CA PRO A 76 11.15 44.48 -13.03
C PRO A 76 9.93 43.72 -12.48
N ALA A 77 10.10 42.40 -12.30
CA ALA A 77 9.04 41.40 -12.10
C ALA A 77 8.15 41.55 -10.84
N HIS A 78 8.37 42.56 -10.00
CA HIS A 78 7.68 42.68 -8.70
C HIS A 78 6.48 43.64 -8.67
N GLU A 79 6.18 44.35 -9.76
CA GLU A 79 5.12 45.38 -9.76
C GLU A 79 4.11 45.30 -10.92
N VAL A 80 3.91 44.11 -11.50
CA VAL A 80 2.73 43.91 -12.35
C VAL A 80 1.52 43.73 -11.44
N LYS A 81 0.78 44.82 -11.17
CA LYS A 81 -0.58 44.74 -10.60
C LYS A 81 -1.49 44.09 -11.64
N THR A 82 -1.49 42.77 -11.69
CA THR A 82 -2.43 42.02 -12.51
C THR A 82 -3.83 42.17 -11.92
N THR A 83 -4.74 42.80 -12.66
CA THR A 83 -6.16 42.85 -12.29
C THR A 83 -6.70 41.42 -12.27
N PRO A 84 -7.25 40.96 -11.15
CA PRO A 84 -7.78 39.60 -11.07
C PRO A 84 -8.94 39.41 -12.07
N LEU A 85 -9.01 38.25 -12.72
CA LEU A 85 -10.11 37.96 -13.66
C LEU A 85 -11.47 37.90 -12.91
N PRO A 86 -12.59 38.29 -13.53
CA PRO A 86 -13.93 38.12 -12.94
C PRO A 86 -14.21 36.65 -12.56
N VAL A 87 -15.00 36.42 -11.50
CA VAL A 87 -15.29 35.07 -10.99
C VAL A 87 -15.91 34.16 -12.06
N GLU A 88 -16.71 34.73 -12.96
CA GLU A 88 -17.36 34.02 -14.07
C GLU A 88 -16.36 33.43 -15.08
N GLN A 89 -15.16 34.01 -15.17
CA GLN A 89 -14.09 33.56 -16.07
C GLN A 89 -13.13 32.56 -15.39
N ARG A 90 -13.33 32.27 -14.10
CA ARG A 90 -12.50 31.35 -13.31
C ARG A 90 -13.17 29.98 -13.24
N GLU A 91 -12.63 29.01 -13.97
CA GLU A 91 -13.04 27.61 -13.79
C GLU A 91 -12.11 26.87 -12.85
N VAL A 92 -12.68 25.98 -12.04
CA VAL A 92 -11.93 25.09 -11.14
C VAL A 92 -12.33 23.67 -11.47
N THR A 93 -11.34 22.82 -11.71
CA THR A 93 -11.56 21.41 -12.07
C THR A 93 -11.74 20.51 -10.85
N ALA A 94 -11.17 20.89 -9.69
CA ALA A 94 -11.29 20.12 -8.45
C ALA A 94 -11.21 21.04 -7.23
N LEU A 95 -12.06 20.76 -6.24
CA LEU A 95 -12.09 21.46 -4.95
C LEU A 95 -11.97 20.43 -3.82
N LEU A 96 -10.94 20.58 -2.99
CA LEU A 96 -10.81 19.79 -1.77
C LEU A 96 -11.58 20.47 -0.64
N VAL A 97 -12.70 19.87 -0.22
CA VAL A 97 -13.56 20.42 0.83
C VAL A 97 -13.42 19.60 2.10
N LYS A 98 -12.91 20.23 3.17
CA LYS A 98 -12.88 19.61 4.51
C LYS A 98 -14.19 19.92 5.23
N THR A 99 -14.92 18.89 5.62
CA THR A 99 -16.20 19.01 6.32
C THR A 99 -16.21 18.19 7.62
N SER A 100 -17.19 18.45 8.50
CA SER A 100 -17.46 17.58 9.65
C SER A 100 -18.08 16.25 9.19
N PRO A 101 -17.71 15.10 9.77
CA PRO A 101 -18.19 13.77 9.34
C PRO A 101 -19.71 13.61 9.23
N ILE A 102 -20.47 14.41 9.99
CA ILE A 102 -21.93 14.40 10.00
C ILE A 102 -22.51 15.03 8.73
N ILE A 103 -21.91 16.13 8.27
CA ILE A 103 -22.41 16.92 7.12
C ILE A 103 -21.94 16.29 5.80
N THR A 104 -20.78 15.63 5.81
CA THR A 104 -20.11 15.07 4.64
C THR A 104 -21.02 14.21 3.75
N ARG A 105 -21.84 13.32 4.35
CA ARG A 105 -22.71 12.42 3.56
C ARG A 105 -23.85 13.17 2.88
N GLY A 106 -24.51 14.08 3.60
CA GLY A 106 -25.60 14.88 3.04
C GLY A 106 -25.10 15.79 1.92
N LEU A 107 -23.97 16.48 2.15
CA LEU A 107 -23.37 17.35 1.16
C LEU A 107 -22.97 16.60 -0.12
N SER A 108 -22.40 15.40 0.01
CA SER A 108 -22.04 14.58 -1.16
C SER A 108 -23.26 14.22 -2.01
N ASN A 109 -24.39 13.87 -1.37
CA ASN A 109 -25.62 13.55 -2.09
C ASN A 109 -26.14 14.79 -2.82
N THR A 110 -26.23 15.94 -2.15
CA THR A 110 -26.69 17.20 -2.77
C THR A 110 -25.84 17.61 -3.96
N ILE A 111 -24.51 17.44 -3.88
CA ILE A 111 -23.61 17.73 -5.00
C ILE A 111 -23.85 16.75 -6.16
N ASN A 112 -23.94 15.45 -5.86
CA ASN A 112 -24.09 14.39 -6.86
C ASN A 112 -25.49 14.36 -7.51
N GLU A 113 -26.51 14.94 -6.88
CA GLU A 113 -27.84 15.15 -7.48
C GLU A 113 -27.84 16.29 -8.50
N GLY A 114 -26.90 17.23 -8.40
CA GLY A 114 -26.69 18.28 -9.39
C GLY A 114 -25.97 17.80 -10.64
N ASN A 115 -25.87 18.68 -11.65
CA ASN A 115 -25.14 18.41 -12.90
C ASN A 115 -23.83 19.21 -13.03
N GLN A 116 -23.47 20.01 -12.02
CA GLN A 116 -22.34 20.93 -12.08
C GLN A 116 -21.03 20.33 -11.55
N ALA A 117 -21.11 19.35 -10.63
CA ALA A 117 -19.95 18.76 -10.00
C ALA A 117 -20.27 17.34 -9.49
N GLN A 118 -19.21 16.57 -9.24
CA GLN A 118 -19.31 15.26 -8.61
C GLN A 118 -18.50 15.27 -7.32
N ALA A 119 -19.15 14.97 -6.20
CA ALA A 119 -18.49 14.72 -4.94
C ALA A 119 -17.91 13.30 -4.94
N VAL A 120 -16.60 13.21 -4.76
CA VAL A 120 -15.85 11.96 -4.67
C VAL A 120 -15.10 11.94 -3.34
N PHE A 121 -14.97 10.74 -2.76
CA PHE A 121 -14.12 10.49 -1.60
C PHE A 121 -12.90 9.69 -2.03
N PRO A 122 -11.79 10.33 -2.44
CA PRO A 122 -10.67 9.63 -3.06
C PRO A 122 -10.12 8.49 -2.21
N VAL A 123 -9.97 8.72 -0.90
CA VAL A 123 -9.49 7.71 0.05
C VAL A 123 -10.45 6.53 0.15
N GLY A 124 -11.76 6.78 0.09
CA GLY A 124 -12.79 5.74 0.13
C GLY A 124 -12.76 4.86 -1.12
N GLU A 125 -12.66 5.47 -2.30
CA GLU A 125 -12.58 4.76 -3.58
C GLU A 125 -11.28 3.95 -3.70
N ILE A 126 -10.15 4.54 -3.30
CA ILE A 126 -8.87 3.82 -3.23
C ILE A 126 -9.02 2.62 -2.29
N THR A 127 -9.53 2.83 -1.08
CA THR A 127 -9.72 1.72 -0.11
C THR A 127 -10.66 0.64 -0.65
N ALA A 128 -11.74 1.03 -1.35
CA ALA A 128 -12.67 0.10 -1.97
C ALA A 128 -11.99 -0.74 -3.07
N LEU A 129 -11.16 -0.11 -3.91
CA LEU A 129 -10.36 -0.80 -4.94
C LEU A 129 -9.40 -1.82 -4.31
N PHE A 130 -8.63 -1.40 -3.29
CA PHE A 130 -7.71 -2.29 -2.57
C PHE A 130 -8.45 -3.45 -1.89
N ASN A 131 -9.62 -3.19 -1.31
CA ASN A 131 -10.44 -4.23 -0.68
C ASN A 131 -11.05 -5.20 -1.69
N ARG A 132 -11.42 -4.73 -2.89
CA ARG A 132 -12.01 -5.58 -3.93
C ARG A 132 -11.00 -6.38 -4.72
N ILE A 133 -9.81 -5.83 -4.94
CA ILE A 133 -8.79 -6.45 -5.79
C ILE A 133 -7.68 -7.07 -4.92
N VAL A 134 -6.97 -6.25 -4.13
CA VAL A 134 -5.76 -6.68 -3.42
C VAL A 134 -6.08 -7.66 -2.28
N THR A 135 -7.16 -7.44 -1.53
CA THR A 135 -7.49 -8.30 -0.38
C THR A 135 -7.79 -9.76 -0.78
N PRO A 136 -8.58 -10.06 -1.84
CA PRO A 136 -8.73 -11.43 -2.32
C PRO A 136 -7.42 -12.11 -2.72
N PHE A 137 -6.52 -11.41 -3.42
CA PHE A 137 -5.20 -11.95 -3.76
C PHE A 137 -4.39 -12.27 -2.51
N GLN A 138 -4.37 -11.38 -1.51
CA GLN A 138 -3.70 -11.64 -0.24
C GLN A 138 -4.25 -12.90 0.46
N ARG A 139 -5.57 -13.12 0.43
CA ARG A 139 -6.20 -14.34 0.98
C ARG A 139 -5.80 -15.59 0.23
N LEU A 140 -5.73 -15.53 -1.10
CA LEU A 140 -5.27 -16.64 -1.93
C LEU A 140 -3.82 -17.02 -1.56
N LEU A 141 -2.93 -16.03 -1.47
CA LEU A 141 -1.54 -16.24 -1.09
C LEU A 141 -1.41 -16.78 0.35
N LEU A 142 -2.25 -16.32 1.28
CA LEU A 142 -2.31 -16.85 2.64
C LEU A 142 -2.75 -18.32 2.66
N CYS A 143 -3.76 -18.69 1.87
CA CYS A 143 -4.21 -20.08 1.73
C CYS A 143 -3.10 -20.97 1.15
N LEU A 144 -2.41 -20.49 0.11
CA LEU A 144 -1.25 -21.17 -0.47
C LEU A 144 -0.13 -21.36 0.58
N THR A 145 0.14 -20.32 1.37
CA THR A 145 1.14 -20.39 2.46
C THR A 145 0.74 -21.44 3.49
N ALA A 146 -0.53 -21.49 3.92
CA ALA A 146 -1.03 -22.51 4.83
C ALA A 146 -0.87 -23.93 4.25
N MET A 147 -1.15 -24.12 2.96
CA MET A 147 -0.93 -25.39 2.26
C MET A 147 0.54 -25.79 2.28
N ILE A 148 1.46 -24.86 1.98
CA ILE A 148 2.91 -25.09 2.03
C ILE A 148 3.35 -25.45 3.46
N CYS A 149 2.83 -24.76 4.48
CA CYS A 149 3.10 -25.08 5.88
C CYS A 149 2.63 -26.50 6.24
N ILE A 150 1.46 -26.94 5.78
CA ILE A 150 0.97 -28.31 6.00
C ILE A 150 1.91 -29.33 5.34
N VAL A 151 2.28 -29.12 4.08
CA VAL A 151 3.22 -30.01 3.36
C VAL A 151 4.56 -30.06 4.09
N SER A 152 5.10 -28.92 4.51
CA SER A 152 6.33 -28.86 5.31
C SER A 152 6.19 -29.58 6.65
N GLY A 153 5.04 -29.47 7.32
CA GLY A 153 4.75 -30.20 8.55
C GLY A 153 4.76 -31.72 8.35
N ILE A 154 4.18 -32.21 7.25
CA ILE A 154 4.23 -33.62 6.87
C ILE A 154 5.68 -34.05 6.58
N SER A 155 6.47 -33.23 5.90
CA SER A 155 7.89 -33.52 5.65
C SER A 155 8.69 -33.65 6.95
N ILE A 156 8.48 -32.75 7.91
CA ILE A 156 9.10 -32.82 9.24
C ILE A 156 8.65 -34.08 9.98
N LEU A 157 7.35 -34.42 9.94
CA LEU A 157 6.80 -35.64 10.54
C LEU A 157 7.54 -36.88 10.02
N VAL A 158 7.62 -37.03 8.71
CA VAL A 158 8.25 -38.18 8.05
C VAL A 158 9.74 -38.24 8.35
N SER A 159 10.43 -37.10 8.32
CA SER A 159 11.87 -37.02 8.62
C SER A 159 12.17 -37.45 10.06
N ILE A 160 11.43 -36.93 11.04
CA ILE A 160 11.61 -37.31 12.45
C ILE A 160 11.23 -38.77 12.65
N TYR A 161 10.13 -39.24 12.05
CA TYR A 161 9.72 -40.65 12.16
C TYR A 161 10.81 -41.61 11.66
N ASN A 162 11.45 -41.31 10.53
CA ASN A 162 12.54 -42.14 9.99
C ASN A 162 13.79 -42.07 10.88
N SER A 163 14.22 -40.86 11.28
CA SER A 163 15.34 -40.66 12.21
C SER A 163 15.15 -41.45 13.51
N MET A 164 13.91 -41.47 14.03
CA MET A 164 13.53 -42.22 15.22
C MET A 164 13.59 -43.73 15.03
N ASN A 165 13.19 -44.22 13.86
CA ASN A 165 13.25 -45.64 13.55
C ASN A 165 14.70 -46.13 13.41
N ASP A 166 15.56 -45.33 12.77
CA ASP A 166 16.99 -45.63 12.62
C ASP A 166 17.71 -45.62 13.97
N ARG A 167 17.33 -44.71 14.87
CA ARG A 167 17.92 -44.55 16.21
C ARG A 167 17.17 -45.33 17.31
N LYS A 168 16.28 -46.26 16.95
CA LYS A 168 15.44 -47.01 17.91
C LYS A 168 16.27 -47.74 18.97
N ARG A 169 17.40 -48.34 18.56
CA ARG A 169 18.30 -49.07 19.46
C ARG A 169 19.02 -48.12 20.44
N GLU A 170 19.46 -46.96 19.97
CA GLU A 170 20.09 -45.93 20.83
C GLU A 170 19.13 -45.45 21.92
N ILE A 171 17.86 -45.27 21.58
CA ILE A 171 16.81 -44.85 22.52
C ILE A 171 16.53 -45.93 23.55
N ALA A 172 16.55 -47.20 23.14
CA ALA A 172 16.42 -48.33 24.05
C ALA A 172 17.60 -48.39 25.04
N ILE A 173 18.83 -48.17 24.57
CA ILE A 173 20.03 -48.09 25.41
C ILE A 173 19.94 -46.90 26.38
N MET A 174 19.51 -45.73 25.90
CA MET A 174 19.35 -44.55 26.74
C MET A 174 18.32 -44.80 27.86
N ARG A 175 17.22 -45.50 27.54
CA ARG A 175 16.19 -45.87 28.51
C ARG A 175 16.63 -46.97 29.48
N SER A 176 17.48 -47.91 29.06
CA SER A 176 18.02 -48.94 29.96
C SER A 176 19.04 -48.36 30.96
N LEU A 177 19.72 -47.27 30.58
CA LEU A 177 20.60 -46.48 31.46
C LEU A 177 19.84 -45.54 32.42
N GLY A 178 18.51 -45.53 32.38
CA GLY A 178 17.67 -44.78 33.33
C GLY A 178 16.97 -43.54 32.77
N ALA A 179 17.09 -43.23 31.47
CA ALA A 179 16.32 -42.14 30.89
C ALA A 179 14.82 -42.46 30.88
N GLY A 180 14.02 -41.55 31.45
CA GLY A 180 12.56 -41.69 31.48
C GLY A 180 11.91 -41.55 30.10
N ARG A 181 10.74 -42.17 29.89
CA ARG A 181 9.96 -42.07 28.64
C ARG A 181 9.62 -40.62 28.26
N ARG A 182 9.40 -39.77 29.27
CA ARG A 182 9.15 -38.33 29.10
C ARG A 182 10.38 -37.58 28.59
N ALA A 183 11.59 -38.00 28.98
CA ALA A 183 12.82 -37.36 28.51
C ALA A 183 13.03 -37.61 27.01
N VAL A 184 12.84 -38.86 26.55
CA VAL A 184 12.89 -39.20 25.12
C VAL A 184 11.82 -38.43 24.34
N MET A 185 10.58 -38.40 24.83
CA MET A 185 9.51 -37.62 24.21
C MET A 185 9.84 -36.12 24.11
N ALA A 186 10.41 -35.53 25.16
CA ALA A 186 10.80 -34.13 25.19
C ALA A 186 11.93 -33.81 24.20
N ILE A 187 12.90 -34.72 24.04
CA ILE A 187 13.98 -34.57 23.05
C ILE A 187 13.40 -34.51 21.63
N VAL A 188 12.47 -35.42 21.29
CA VAL A 188 11.84 -35.46 19.96
C VAL A 188 10.99 -34.21 19.70
N LEU A 189 10.22 -33.75 20.68
CA LEU A 189 9.46 -32.51 20.57
C LEU A 189 10.37 -31.28 20.42
N LEU A 190 11.48 -31.26 21.16
CA LEU A 190 12.47 -30.18 21.06
C LEU A 190 13.13 -30.17 19.68
N GLU A 191 13.46 -31.33 19.11
CA GLU A 191 14.01 -31.45 17.76
C GLU A 191 13.03 -30.88 16.72
N ALA A 192 11.74 -31.23 16.80
CA ALA A 192 10.70 -30.68 15.92
C ALA A 192 10.60 -29.15 16.03
N VAL A 193 10.57 -28.63 17.25
CA VAL A 193 10.47 -27.18 17.52
C VAL A 193 11.72 -26.44 17.02
N LEU A 194 12.92 -26.98 17.24
CA LEU A 194 14.17 -26.39 16.77
C LEU A 194 14.25 -26.36 15.24
N LEU A 195 13.83 -27.44 14.56
CA LEU A 195 13.77 -27.48 13.10
C LEU A 195 12.79 -26.43 12.56
N ALA A 196 11.60 -26.30 13.16
CA ALA A 196 10.60 -25.34 12.73
C ALA A 196 11.04 -23.88 12.97
N ILE A 197 11.60 -23.57 14.15
CA ILE A 197 12.11 -22.22 14.46
C ILE A 197 13.32 -21.90 13.58
N GLY A 198 14.27 -22.82 13.45
CA GLY A 198 15.47 -22.61 12.61
C GLY A 198 15.11 -22.38 11.15
N GLY A 199 14.27 -23.24 10.57
CA GLY A 199 13.77 -23.07 9.21
C GLY A 199 12.94 -21.80 9.04
N GLY A 200 12.09 -21.47 10.03
CA GLY A 200 11.29 -20.25 10.05
C GLY A 200 12.12 -18.98 10.08
N LEU A 201 13.15 -18.91 10.93
CA LEU A 201 14.07 -17.78 11.02
C LEU A 201 14.88 -17.61 9.73
N LEU A 202 15.38 -18.70 9.15
CA LEU A 202 16.10 -18.67 7.88
C LEU A 202 15.18 -18.22 6.72
N GLY A 203 13.95 -18.72 6.68
CA GLY A 203 12.95 -18.32 5.70
C GLY A 203 12.55 -16.85 5.84
N TRP A 204 12.33 -16.38 7.07
CA TRP A 204 12.04 -14.98 7.37
C TRP A 204 13.17 -14.07 6.91
N ALA A 205 14.41 -14.37 7.32
CA ALA A 205 15.58 -13.59 6.90
C ALA A 205 15.74 -13.59 5.37
N GLY A 206 15.64 -14.76 4.74
CA GLY A 206 15.73 -14.90 3.28
C GLY A 206 14.66 -14.10 2.53
N GLY A 207 13.43 -14.08 3.04
CA GLY A 207 12.33 -13.28 2.48
C GLY A 207 12.62 -11.78 2.53
N HIS A 208 13.08 -11.26 3.68
CA HIS A 208 13.44 -9.85 3.81
C HIS A 208 14.62 -9.47 2.92
N PHE A 209 15.63 -10.34 2.79
CA PHE A 209 16.75 -10.10 1.87
C PHE A 209 16.30 -10.07 0.40
N MET A 210 15.40 -10.97 0.00
CA MET A 210 14.84 -10.97 -1.37
C MET A 210 14.03 -9.70 -1.65
N ILE A 211 13.20 -9.26 -0.69
CA ILE A 211 12.38 -8.05 -0.84
C ILE A 211 13.25 -6.80 -0.98
N VAL A 212 14.28 -6.66 -0.14
CA VAL A 212 15.21 -5.53 -0.25
C VAL A 212 15.98 -5.57 -1.57
N GLY A 213 16.39 -6.75 -2.02
CA GLY A 213 17.01 -6.91 -3.34
C GLY A 213 16.08 -6.51 -4.49
N ALA A 214 14.77 -6.72 -4.34
CA ALA A 214 13.76 -6.34 -5.33
C ALA A 214 13.25 -4.89 -5.18
N SER A 215 13.57 -4.22 -4.07
CA SER A 215 13.08 -2.87 -3.73
C SER A 215 13.32 -1.84 -4.85
N PRO A 216 14.49 -1.78 -5.52
CA PRO A 216 14.71 -0.81 -6.60
C PRO A 216 13.77 -0.99 -7.80
N TRP A 217 13.43 -2.25 -8.15
CA TRP A 217 12.48 -2.52 -9.22
C TRP A 217 11.06 -2.16 -8.83
N ILE A 218 10.69 -2.40 -7.57
CA ILE A 218 9.37 -2.04 -7.03
C ILE A 218 9.22 -0.52 -6.99
N GLU A 219 10.25 0.21 -6.55
CA GLU A 219 10.24 1.66 -6.49
C GLU A 219 10.12 2.29 -7.89
N ALA A 220 10.80 1.72 -8.90
CA ALA A 220 10.74 2.21 -10.27
C ALA A 220 9.31 2.15 -10.86
N GLU A 221 8.56 1.08 -10.56
CA GLU A 221 7.21 0.86 -11.10
C GLU A 221 6.10 1.48 -10.24
N THR A 222 6.26 1.49 -8.92
CA THR A 222 5.18 1.86 -7.98
C THR A 222 5.44 3.16 -7.22
N GLY A 223 6.69 3.64 -7.19
CA GLY A 223 7.11 4.77 -6.36
C GLY A 223 7.10 4.48 -4.86
N VAL A 224 6.93 3.22 -4.44
CA VAL A 224 6.92 2.80 -3.04
C VAL A 224 8.29 2.26 -2.66
N THR A 225 8.92 2.87 -1.66
CA THR A 225 10.16 2.37 -1.04
C THR A 225 9.82 1.32 0.02
N ILE A 226 10.47 0.15 -0.06
CA ILE A 226 10.33 -0.91 0.95
C ILE A 226 11.65 -1.07 1.69
N GLY A 227 11.61 -0.88 3.01
CA GLY A 227 12.73 -1.08 3.92
C GLY A 227 12.92 -2.54 4.35
N LEU A 228 14.11 -2.85 4.91
CA LEU A 228 14.46 -4.19 5.36
C LEU A 228 13.54 -4.72 6.47
N LEU A 229 13.07 -3.85 7.36
CA LEU A 229 12.25 -4.19 8.52
C LEU A 229 10.79 -3.72 8.37
N ASP A 230 10.39 -3.36 7.16
CA ASP A 230 8.99 -3.01 6.91
C ASP A 230 8.13 -4.26 7.03
N ALA A 231 7.38 -4.30 8.13
CA ALA A 231 6.58 -5.45 8.48
C ALA A 231 5.40 -5.62 7.52
N ALA A 232 5.13 -6.87 7.15
CA ALA A 232 4.03 -7.22 6.28
C ALA A 232 2.68 -6.72 6.83
N PRO A 233 1.73 -6.34 5.93
CA PRO A 233 0.42 -5.83 6.32
C PRO A 233 -0.32 -6.75 7.30
N GLY A 234 -0.95 -6.15 8.30
CA GLY A 234 -1.67 -6.90 9.32
C GLY A 234 -2.91 -7.64 8.80
N VAL A 235 -2.97 -8.93 9.10
CA VAL A 235 -4.09 -9.81 8.79
C VAL A 235 -5.09 -9.77 9.95
N ASN A 236 -6.39 -9.71 9.62
CA ASN A 236 -7.47 -9.80 10.59
C ASN A 236 -7.70 -11.27 10.95
N ILE A 237 -7.04 -11.77 11.99
CA ILE A 237 -7.22 -13.17 12.42
C ILE A 237 -8.64 -13.50 12.85
N MET A 238 -9.37 -12.49 13.36
CA MET A 238 -10.75 -12.66 13.78
C MET A 238 -11.68 -12.98 12.59
N GLU A 239 -11.33 -12.57 11.37
CA GLU A 239 -12.10 -12.92 10.18
C GLU A 239 -12.11 -14.44 9.92
N PHE A 240 -11.00 -15.13 10.22
CA PHE A 240 -10.90 -16.58 10.04
C PHE A 240 -11.58 -17.36 11.17
N ILE A 241 -11.47 -16.88 12.41
CA ILE A 241 -11.96 -17.59 13.60
C ILE A 241 -13.45 -17.31 13.87
N ALA A 242 -13.89 -16.07 13.65
CA ALA A 242 -15.25 -15.62 13.90
C ALA A 242 -15.70 -14.61 12.82
N PRO A 243 -16.04 -15.09 11.61
CA PRO A 243 -16.33 -14.24 10.44
C PRO A 243 -17.47 -13.23 10.66
N ASN A 244 -18.37 -13.51 11.59
CA ASN A 244 -19.53 -12.66 11.92
C ASN A 244 -19.32 -11.77 13.15
N SER A 245 -18.09 -11.62 13.65
CA SER A 245 -17.80 -10.79 14.82
C SER A 245 -17.36 -9.38 14.43
N ASN A 246 -17.84 -8.36 15.16
CA ASN A 246 -17.48 -6.96 14.94
C ASN A 246 -16.09 -6.58 15.51
N ARG A 247 -15.30 -7.56 15.98
CA ARG A 247 -13.95 -7.33 16.52
C ARG A 247 -12.92 -7.47 15.42
N SER A 248 -12.17 -6.40 15.14
CA SER A 248 -10.97 -6.47 14.31
C SER A 248 -9.73 -6.55 15.20
N LEU A 249 -8.97 -7.63 15.06
CA LEU A 249 -7.64 -7.76 15.65
C LEU A 249 -6.64 -7.90 14.52
N ARG A 250 -6.00 -6.77 14.17
CA ARG A 250 -4.98 -6.70 13.12
C ARG A 250 -3.62 -6.94 13.76
N ILE A 251 -3.03 -8.09 13.48
CA ILE A 251 -1.66 -8.42 13.87
C ILE A 251 -0.87 -8.54 12.57
N SER A 252 0.34 -7.97 12.52
CA SER A 252 1.23 -8.19 11.38
C SER A 252 1.52 -9.69 11.23
N SER A 253 1.46 -10.18 9.99
CA SER A 253 1.57 -11.60 9.66
C SER A 253 2.91 -12.23 10.08
N GLU A 254 3.94 -11.43 10.31
CA GLU A 254 5.23 -11.92 10.79
C GLU A 254 5.17 -12.34 12.26
N TRP A 255 4.45 -11.59 13.09
CA TRP A 255 4.35 -11.89 14.53
C TRP A 255 3.51 -13.13 14.83
N ILE A 256 2.61 -13.52 13.92
CA ILE A 256 1.86 -14.77 14.06
C ILE A 256 2.67 -16.00 13.63
N LEU A 257 3.73 -15.79 12.84
CA LEU A 257 4.51 -16.85 12.22
C LEU A 257 5.27 -17.67 13.28
N ILE A 258 5.91 -17.01 14.24
CA ILE A 258 6.66 -17.66 15.32
C ILE A 258 5.76 -18.57 16.19
N PRO A 259 4.68 -18.07 16.84
CA PRO A 259 3.80 -18.93 17.63
C PRO A 259 3.10 -19.98 16.77
N GLY A 260 2.74 -19.65 15.53
CA GLY A 260 2.14 -20.58 14.58
C GLY A 260 3.06 -21.76 14.24
N LEU A 261 4.34 -21.50 13.98
CA LEU A 261 5.35 -22.54 13.72
C LEU A 261 5.59 -23.42 14.94
N ILE A 262 5.65 -22.84 16.14
CA ILE A 262 5.83 -23.61 17.37
C ILE A 262 4.64 -24.56 17.58
N ILE A 263 3.41 -24.06 17.42
CA ILE A 263 2.20 -24.88 17.54
C ILE A 263 2.21 -26.00 16.48
N LEU A 264 2.51 -25.66 15.23
CA LEU A 264 2.60 -26.63 14.14
C LEU A 264 3.65 -27.70 14.45
N ALA A 265 4.84 -27.30 14.90
CA ALA A 265 5.93 -28.21 15.23
C ALA A 265 5.58 -29.16 16.38
N ILE A 266 4.88 -28.67 17.40
CA ILE A 266 4.41 -29.50 18.51
C ILE A 266 3.37 -30.51 18.00
N ILE A 267 2.40 -30.08 17.19
CA ILE A 267 1.37 -30.97 16.62
C ILE A 267 2.02 -32.06 15.76
N VAL A 268 2.93 -31.67 14.88
CA VAL A 268 3.67 -32.56 13.98
C VAL A 268 4.57 -33.52 14.75
N GLY A 269 5.35 -33.01 15.71
CA GLY A 269 6.29 -33.79 16.51
C GLY A 269 5.62 -34.72 17.53
N PHE A 270 4.34 -34.49 17.86
CA PHE A 270 3.63 -35.27 18.86
C PHE A 270 3.47 -36.76 18.49
N LEU A 271 3.15 -37.05 17.23
CA LEU A 271 3.01 -38.43 16.73
C LEU A 271 4.31 -39.25 16.87
N PRO A 272 5.46 -38.82 16.33
CA PRO A 272 6.71 -39.56 16.48
C PRO A 272 7.20 -39.57 17.94
N ALA A 273 6.95 -38.50 18.70
CA ALA A 273 7.29 -38.46 20.12
C ALA A 273 6.46 -39.48 20.93
N LEU A 274 5.19 -39.71 20.59
CA LEU A 274 4.38 -40.77 21.19
C LEU A 274 4.86 -42.17 20.79
N ALA A 275 5.29 -42.37 19.55
CA ALA A 275 5.88 -43.63 19.12
C ALA A 275 7.18 -43.93 19.91
N ALA A 276 8.01 -42.92 20.16
CA ALA A 276 9.19 -42.99 21.02
C ALA A 276 8.87 -43.30 22.49
N TYR A 277 7.76 -42.76 22.98
CA TYR A 277 7.32 -42.99 24.36
C TYR A 277 6.90 -44.46 24.56
N LYS A 278 6.27 -45.07 23.56
CA LYS A 278 5.71 -46.42 23.62
C LYS A 278 6.69 -47.53 23.27
N THR A 279 7.91 -47.21 22.83
CA THR A 279 8.87 -48.23 22.39
C THR A 279 9.23 -49.17 23.54
N ASP A 280 9.20 -50.48 23.31
CA ASP A 280 9.67 -51.46 24.29
C ASP A 280 11.20 -51.57 24.22
N VAL A 281 11.85 -51.50 25.38
CA VAL A 281 13.31 -51.58 25.49
C VAL A 281 13.78 -53.00 25.23
N ALA A 282 13.03 -54.01 25.69
CA ALA A 282 13.40 -55.41 25.52
C ALA A 282 13.35 -55.82 24.05
N GLU A 283 12.24 -55.49 23.38
CA GLU A 283 12.02 -55.77 21.95
C GLU A 283 13.05 -55.05 21.07
N ALA A 284 13.33 -53.78 21.38
CA ALA A 284 14.30 -52.98 20.61
C ALA A 284 15.76 -53.46 20.78
N LEU A 285 16.07 -54.17 21.87
CA LEU A 285 17.40 -54.74 22.11
C LEU A 285 17.53 -56.20 21.62
N SER A 286 16.42 -56.94 21.52
CA SER A 286 16.39 -58.32 21.05
C SER A 286 16.27 -58.47 19.54
N ALA A 287 15.85 -57.42 18.83
CA ALA A 287 15.80 -57.43 17.37
C ALA A 287 17.23 -57.58 16.80
N ASN A 288 17.51 -58.73 16.20
CA ASN A 288 18.76 -58.96 15.45
C ASN A 288 18.77 -58.03 14.22
N PRO A 289 19.92 -57.41 13.89
CA PRO A 289 20.05 -56.48 12.77
C PRO A 289 19.76 -57.12 11.42
#